data_AF-A0A8J6NYS0-F1
#
_entry.id   AF-A0A8J6NYS0-F1
#
_cell.length_a   1.000
_cell.length_b   1.000
_cell.length_c   1.000
_cell.angle_alpha   90.00
_cell.angle_beta   90.00
_cell.angle_gamma   90.00
#
_symmetry.space_group_name_H-M   'P 1'
#
loop_
_entity.id
_entity.type
_entity.pdbx_description
1 polymer ?
#
loop_
_entity_poly.entity_id
_entity_poly.type
_entity_poly.pdbx_seq_one_letter_code
_entity_poly.pdbx_strand_id
1 'polypeptide(L)' 'MQKEFAKNSGLKMLLEKYQKIFRIPENLNHYSEKDYQIAEKKFIKFALLEGKI' A
#
# COMPACT_ATOMS: atom_id res chain seq x y z
N MET A 1 -13.55 -15.42 24.70
CA MET A 1 -12.58 -15.66 23.60
C MET A 1 -12.96 -14.72 22.46
N GLN A 2 -12.17 -13.81 21.89
CA GLN A 2 -10.77 -13.41 22.01
C GLN A 2 -10.71 -11.91 21.69
N LYS A 3 -10.11 -11.10 22.58
CA LYS A 3 -9.81 -9.69 22.34
C LYS A 3 -8.46 -9.56 21.59
N GLU A 4 -8.40 -9.96 20.31
CA GLU A 4 -7.13 -9.91 19.54
C GLU A 4 -7.19 -9.21 18.17
N PHE A 5 -8.34 -8.77 17.67
CA PHE A 5 -8.41 -8.10 16.35
C PHE A 5 -8.14 -6.58 16.36
N ALA A 6 -7.93 -5.97 17.53
CA ALA A 6 -7.78 -4.51 17.63
C ALA A 6 -6.34 -3.99 17.44
N LYS A 7 -5.32 -4.85 17.29
CA LYS A 7 -3.91 -4.40 17.28
C LYS A 7 -3.35 -3.98 15.91
N ASN A 8 -4.01 -4.31 14.79
CA ASN A 8 -3.47 -4.05 13.44
C ASN A 8 -4.44 -3.31 12.48
N SER A 9 -5.56 -2.79 12.96
CA SER A 9 -6.57 -2.14 12.11
C SER A 9 -6.03 -0.87 11.43
N GLY A 10 -5.34 0.00 12.16
CA GLY A 10 -4.82 1.26 11.63
C GLY A 10 -3.74 1.09 10.55
N LEU A 11 -2.78 0.19 10.78
CA LEU A 11 -1.73 -0.12 9.79
C LEU A 11 -2.32 -0.75 8.53
N LYS A 12 -3.30 -1.64 8.68
CA LYS A 12 -4.01 -2.24 7.54
C LYS A 12 -4.78 -1.18 6.75
N MET A 13 -5.50 -0.29 7.43
CA MET A 13 -6.20 0.82 6.77
C MET A 13 -5.23 1.74 6.01
N LEU A 14 -4.05 2.01 6.57
CA LEU A 14 -3.02 2.83 5.94
C LEU A 14 -2.43 2.15 4.70
N LEU A 15 -2.16 0.84 4.79
CA LEU A 15 -1.73 0.03 3.66
C LEU A 15 -2.75 0.06 2.53
N GLU A 16 -4.03 -0.18 2.84
CA GLU A 16 -5.12 -0.15 1.86
C GLU A 16 -5.29 1.23 1.22
N LYS A 17 -5.13 2.31 2.01
CA LYS A 17 -5.15 3.69 1.49
C LYS A 17 -4.05 3.88 0.46
N TYR A 18 -2.82 3.48 0.77
CA TYR A 18 -1.66 3.71 -0.09
C TYR A 18 -1.70 2.83 -1.35
N GLN A 19 -2.18 1.59 -1.24
CA GLN A 19 -2.45 0.75 -2.40
C GLN A 19 -3.44 1.39 -3.37
N LYS A 20 -4.52 1.99 -2.86
CA LYS A 20 -5.52 2.70 -3.70
C LYS A 20 -4.93 3.91 -4.41
N ILE A 21 -4.04 4.65 -3.76
CA ILE A 21 -3.35 5.80 -4.37
C ILE A 21 -2.40 5.34 -5.47
N PHE A 22 -1.70 4.23 -5.27
CA PHE A 22 -0.79 3.69 -6.28
C PHE A 22 -1.52 3.05 -7.47
N ARG A 23 -2.71 2.47 -7.25
CA ARG A 23 -3.50 1.76 -8.26
C ARG A 23 -4.28 2.71 -9.18
N ILE A 24 -3.54 3.55 -9.90
CA ILE A 24 -4.07 4.44 -10.96
C ILE A 24 -3.82 3.85 -12.35
N PRO A 25 -4.60 4.25 -13.38
CA PRO A 25 -4.43 3.75 -14.73
C PRO A 25 -3.00 3.92 -15.28
N GLU A 26 -2.31 5.01 -14.92
CA GLU A 26 -0.94 5.25 -15.35
C GLU A 26 0.01 4.12 -14.89
N ASN A 27 0.02 3.80 -13.59
CA ASN A 27 0.86 2.73 -13.05
C ASN A 27 0.44 1.35 -13.57
N LEU A 28 -0.86 1.12 -13.76
CA LEU A 28 -1.39 -0.15 -14.29
C LEU A 28 -0.98 -0.38 -15.75
N ASN A 29 -0.83 0.68 -16.54
CA ASN A 29 -0.42 0.59 -17.95
C ASN A 29 1.10 0.71 -18.15
N HIS A 30 1.83 1.20 -17.15
CA HIS A 30 3.28 1.41 -17.24
C HIS A 30 4.09 0.16 -16.85
N TYR A 31 3.69 -0.54 -15.79
CA TYR A 31 4.45 -1.67 -15.27
C TYR A 31 3.93 -3.01 -15.79
N SER A 32 4.85 -3.95 -16.03
CA SER A 32 4.50 -5.37 -16.13
C SER A 32 3.96 -5.88 -14.79
N GLU A 33 3.23 -6.99 -14.74
CA GLU A 33 2.67 -7.50 -13.48
C GLU A 33 3.73 -7.68 -12.36
N LYS A 34 4.91 -8.20 -12.73
CA LYS A 34 6.03 -8.39 -11.79
C LYS A 34 6.58 -7.05 -11.31
N ASP A 35 6.76 -6.09 -12.22
CA ASP A 35 7.30 -4.77 -11.88
C ASP A 35 6.28 -3.94 -11.09
N TYR A 36 5.00 -4.10 -11.36
CA TYR A 36 3.91 -3.44 -10.63
C TYR A 36 3.96 -3.81 -9.16
N GLN A 37 4.11 -5.10 -8.84
CA GLN A 37 4.21 -5.57 -7.46
C GLN A 37 5.46 -5.02 -6.75
N ILE A 38 6.58 -4.88 -7.45
CA ILE A 38 7.82 -4.32 -6.90
C ILE A 38 7.66 -2.81 -6.67
N ALA A 39 7.09 -2.10 -7.64
CA ALA A 39 6.86 -0.67 -7.59
C ALA A 39 5.85 -0.29 -6.49
N GLU A 40 4.75 -1.05 -6.35
CA GLU A 40 3.74 -0.85 -5.31
C GLU A 40 4.36 -1.01 -3.91
N LYS A 41 5.18 -2.05 -3.69
CA LYS A 41 5.90 -2.24 -2.42
C LYS A 41 6.87 -1.10 -2.11
N LYS A 42 7.60 -0.62 -3.12
CA LYS A 42 8.52 0.52 -2.98
C LYS A 42 7.76 1.81 -2.63
N PHE A 43 6.66 2.07 -3.31
CA PHE A 43 5.80 3.21 -3.04
C PHE A 43 5.23 3.17 -1.63
N ILE A 44 4.63 2.05 -1.22
CA ILE A 44 4.06 1.89 0.13
C ILE A 44 5.14 2.08 1.21
N LYS A 45 6.33 1.52 1.00
CA LYS A 45 7.46 1.71 1.93
C LYS A 45 7.84 3.18 2.03
N PHE A 46 7.99 3.88 0.90
CA PHE A 46 8.29 5.31 0.87
C PHE A 46 7.22 6.13 1.60
N ALA A 47 5.96 5.91 1.27
CA ALA A 47 4.79 6.54 1.86
C ALA A 47 4.66 6.34 3.39
N LEU A 48 4.99 5.15 3.88
CA LEU A 48 4.96 4.84 5.33
C LEU A 48 6.11 5.52 6.07
N LEU A 49 7.29 5.64 5.45
CA LEU A 49 8.47 6.26 6.05
C LEU A 49 8.38 7.78 6.06
N GLU A 50 7.93 8.38 4.95
CA GLU A 50 7.87 9.83 4.80
C GLU A 50 6.62 10.45 5.44
N GLY A 51 5.55 9.65 5.64
CA GLY A 51 4.27 10.14 6.18
C GLY A 51 3.58 11.20 5.31
N LYS A 52 4.05 11.39 4.07
CA LYS A 52 3.56 12.38 3.12
C LYS A 52 3.06 11.68 1.86
N ILE A 53 1.78 11.82 1.59
CA ILE A 53 1.14 11.50 0.30
C ILE A 53 0.09 12.57 0.01
#